data_AF-A0A522AZ41-F1
#
_entry.id   AF-A0A522AZ41-F1
#
_cell.length_a   1.000
_cell.length_b   1.000
_cell.length_c   1.000
_cell.angle_alpha   90.00
_cell.angle_beta   90.00
_cell.angle_gamma   90.00
#
_symmetry.space_group_name_H-M   'P 1'
#
loop_
_entity.id
_entity.type
_entity.pdbx_description
1 polymer ?
#
loop_
_entity_poly.entity_id
_entity_poly.type
_entity_poly.pdbx_seq_one_letter_code
_entity_poly.pdbx_strand_id
1 'polypeptide(L)'
;MPGTDGISAQQARIREALERVLSRNIAGLKTLEDIAMDFGSTPKDIIHSRGTTKLYHYTPTCDEIYRVPIVLVMSLVSRYYIMDLAPGQSLVEYLVDQGFDVYLIDWGIPRPEHRHLNLDHYVGEVLPECLEKVREDSGEEEVSLVGYCLGGVLAMMHTALARPGQVRALACFTTPVDTNGMTLYKAWAESENFDIDALV
;
A
#
# COMPACT_ATOMS: atom_id res chain seq x y z
N MET A 1 24.99 42.33 1.65
CA MET A 1 23.94 41.41 2.12
C MET A 1 23.47 40.57 0.93
N PRO A 2 23.81 39.28 0.85
CA PRO A 2 23.27 38.38 -0.18
C PRO A 2 22.48 37.24 0.50
N GLY A 3 21.16 37.14 0.33
CA GLY A 3 20.42 36.10 1.07
C GLY A 3 18.98 35.78 0.70
N THR A 4 18.30 36.54 -0.15
CA THR A 4 16.86 36.33 -0.44
C THR A 4 16.58 35.77 -1.83
N ASP A 5 17.46 36.00 -2.81
CA ASP A 5 17.18 35.73 -4.22
C ASP A 5 17.48 34.27 -4.64
N GLY A 6 18.33 33.57 -3.87
CA GLY A 6 18.69 32.17 -4.15
C GLY A 6 17.61 31.15 -3.73
N ILE A 7 16.88 31.45 -2.65
CA ILE A 7 15.84 30.57 -2.10
C ILE A 7 14.59 30.60 -3.00
N SER A 8 14.22 31.78 -3.52
CA SER A 8 13.09 31.92 -4.44
C SER A 8 13.34 31.25 -5.79
N ALA A 9 14.58 31.33 -6.31
CA ALA A 9 14.97 30.66 -7.55
C ALA A 9 14.99 29.13 -7.42
N GLN A 10 15.41 28.60 -6.27
CA GLN A 10 15.37 27.16 -5.99
C GLN A 10 13.93 26.65 -5.81
N GLN A 11 13.07 27.41 -5.12
CA GLN A 11 11.64 27.09 -5.00
C GLN A 11 10.90 27.14 -6.34
N ALA A 12 11.21 28.11 -7.20
CA ALA A 12 10.64 28.20 -8.55
C ALA A 12 11.05 27.01 -9.43
N ARG A 13 12.32 26.58 -9.37
CA ARG A 13 12.79 25.39 -10.11
C ARG A 13 12.18 24.09 -9.59
N ILE A 14 11.98 23.97 -8.28
CA ILE A 14 11.29 22.83 -7.68
C ILE A 14 9.82 22.81 -8.11
N ARG A 15 9.13 23.94 -8.10
CA ARG A 15 7.75 24.06 -8.60
C ARG A 15 7.63 23.69 -10.08
N GLU A 16 8.53 24.20 -10.92
CA GLU A 16 8.53 23.88 -12.36
C GLU A 16 8.86 22.39 -12.61
N ALA A 17 9.78 21.81 -11.83
CA ALA A 17 10.07 20.39 -11.88
C ALA A 17 8.87 19.54 -11.44
N LEU A 18 8.14 19.97 -10.41
CA LEU A 18 6.91 19.32 -9.94
C LEU A 18 5.80 19.39 -10.97
N GLU A 19 5.56 20.55 -11.56
CA GLU A 19 4.58 20.69 -12.63
C GLU A 19 4.93 19.81 -13.82
N ARG A 20 6.21 19.68 -14.18
CA ARG A 20 6.69 18.75 -15.21
C ARG A 20 6.54 17.26 -14.83
N VAL A 21 6.72 16.91 -13.55
CA VAL A 21 6.55 15.52 -13.06
C VAL A 21 5.06 15.17 -12.96
N LEU A 22 4.22 16.06 -12.44
CA LEU A 22 2.77 15.89 -12.33
C LEU A 22 2.11 15.80 -13.71
N SER A 23 2.52 16.64 -14.66
CA SER A 23 2.01 16.58 -16.05
C SER A 23 2.45 15.33 -16.81
N ARG A 24 3.65 14.79 -16.53
CA ARG A 24 4.10 13.51 -17.09
C ARG A 24 3.46 12.29 -16.43
N ASN A 25 3.18 12.34 -15.13
CA ASN A 25 2.73 11.18 -14.37
C ASN A 25 1.21 10.95 -14.43
N ILE A 26 0.37 11.99 -14.48
CA ILE A 26 -1.10 11.81 -14.53
C ILE A 26 -1.54 11.27 -15.90
N ALA A 27 -0.93 11.74 -16.99
CA ALA A 27 -1.15 11.19 -18.32
C ALA A 27 -0.50 9.80 -18.48
N GLY A 28 0.70 9.58 -17.90
CA GLY A 28 1.39 8.29 -17.92
C GLY A 28 0.64 7.18 -17.15
N LEU A 29 -0.01 7.51 -16.04
CA LEU A 29 -0.86 6.58 -15.28
C LEU A 29 -2.10 6.16 -16.08
N LYS A 30 -2.77 7.10 -16.76
CA LYS A 30 -3.86 6.77 -17.70
C LYS A 30 -3.38 5.92 -18.88
N THR A 31 -2.19 6.20 -19.40
CA THR A 31 -1.62 5.43 -20.51
C THR A 31 -1.27 4.00 -20.07
N LEU A 32 -0.85 3.79 -18.82
CA LEU A 32 -0.63 2.46 -18.24
C LEU A 32 -1.93 1.67 -18.08
N GLU A 33 -3.05 2.32 -17.77
CA GLU A 33 -4.37 1.66 -17.73
C GLU A 33 -4.88 1.26 -19.13
N ASP A 34 -4.53 2.03 -20.18
CA ASP A 34 -4.94 1.80 -21.57
C ASP A 34 -4.05 0.81 -22.33
N ILE A 35 -2.81 0.58 -21.89
CA ILE A 35 -2.00 -0.54 -22.37
C ILE A 35 -2.54 -1.77 -21.65
N ALA A 36 -3.20 -2.67 -22.37
CA ALA A 36 -3.60 -3.98 -21.87
C ALA A 36 -2.37 -4.84 -21.52
N MET A 37 -1.68 -4.48 -20.45
CA MET A 37 -0.78 -5.32 -19.71
C MET A 37 -1.64 -6.06 -18.70
N ASP A 38 -1.49 -7.38 -18.66
CA ASP A 38 -2.11 -8.23 -17.67
C ASP A 38 -1.40 -7.93 -16.33
N PHE A 39 -1.89 -6.90 -15.63
CA PHE A 39 -1.45 -6.55 -14.30
C PHE A 39 -2.23 -7.38 -13.28
N GLY A 40 -1.56 -7.81 -12.23
CA GLY A 40 -2.19 -8.59 -11.19
C GLY A 40 -2.51 -10.01 -11.69
N SER A 41 -1.70 -10.57 -12.57
CA SER A 41 -1.99 -11.86 -13.22
C SER A 41 -1.40 -13.06 -12.49
N THR A 42 -0.63 -12.85 -11.41
CA THR A 42 -0.16 -13.97 -10.57
C THR A 42 -1.38 -14.72 -10.04
N PRO A 43 -1.47 -16.06 -10.25
CA PRO A 43 -2.63 -16.86 -9.86
C PRO A 43 -2.97 -16.69 -8.38
N LYS A 44 -4.25 -16.47 -8.09
CA LYS A 44 -4.75 -16.21 -6.74
C LYS A 44 -6.23 -16.49 -6.62
N ASP A 45 -6.65 -16.77 -5.40
CA ASP A 45 -8.04 -16.90 -4.99
C ASP A 45 -8.43 -15.79 -4.00
N ILE A 46 -9.73 -15.47 -3.94
CA ILE A 46 -10.29 -14.62 -2.90
C ILE A 46 -10.72 -15.53 -1.75
N ILE A 47 -10.01 -15.46 -0.63
CA ILE A 47 -10.34 -16.27 0.56
C ILE A 47 -11.26 -15.52 1.54
N HIS A 48 -11.31 -14.20 1.45
CA HIS A 48 -12.22 -13.38 2.25
C HIS A 48 -12.61 -12.08 1.54
N SER A 49 -13.82 -11.60 1.79
CA SER A 49 -14.34 -10.34 1.25
C SER A 49 -15.22 -9.65 2.30
N ARG A 50 -14.97 -8.35 2.52
CA ARG A 50 -15.77 -7.48 3.40
C ARG A 50 -15.99 -6.13 2.73
N GLY A 51 -17.22 -5.86 2.31
CA GLY A 51 -17.55 -4.64 1.59
C GLY A 51 -16.71 -4.50 0.32
N THR A 52 -15.82 -3.51 0.29
CA THR A 52 -14.87 -3.30 -0.82
C THR A 52 -13.54 -4.00 -0.65
N THR A 53 -13.22 -4.46 0.58
CA THR A 53 -11.98 -5.16 0.88
C THR A 53 -12.03 -6.61 0.43
N LYS A 54 -10.94 -7.07 -0.19
CA LYS A 54 -10.70 -8.45 -0.59
C LYS A 54 -9.35 -8.90 -0.03
N LEU A 55 -9.33 -10.12 0.48
CA LEU A 55 -8.10 -10.82 0.86
C LEU A 55 -7.81 -11.87 -0.20
N TYR A 56 -6.66 -11.73 -0.84
CA TYR A 56 -6.16 -12.66 -1.82
C TYR A 56 -5.18 -13.63 -1.17
N HIS A 57 -5.25 -14.89 -1.59
CA HIS A 57 -4.23 -15.90 -1.36
C HIS A 57 -3.65 -16.31 -2.72
N TYR A 58 -2.34 -16.17 -2.88
CA TYR A 58 -1.67 -16.49 -4.14
C TYR A 58 -1.34 -17.97 -4.20
N THR A 59 -1.57 -18.59 -5.35
CA THR A 59 -1.36 -20.03 -5.54
C THR A 59 0.14 -20.34 -5.42
N PRO A 60 0.55 -21.19 -4.46
CA PRO A 60 1.94 -21.59 -4.32
C PRO A 60 2.47 -22.28 -5.58
N THR A 61 3.70 -21.96 -5.99
CA THR A 61 4.37 -22.58 -7.16
C THR A 61 5.46 -23.58 -6.77
N CYS A 62 5.78 -23.69 -5.48
CA CYS A 62 6.82 -24.56 -4.93
C CYS A 62 6.23 -25.74 -4.13
N ASP A 63 6.91 -26.90 -4.17
CA ASP A 63 6.52 -28.09 -3.39
C ASP A 63 6.76 -27.89 -1.88
N GLU A 64 7.80 -27.13 -1.51
CA GLU A 64 8.10 -26.75 -0.14
C GLU A 64 7.90 -25.24 0.01
N ILE A 65 7.09 -24.84 1.00
CA ILE A 65 6.82 -23.44 1.33
C ILE A 65 7.24 -23.10 2.76
N TYR A 66 7.63 -21.84 2.96
CA TYR A 66 7.91 -21.31 4.28
C TYR A 66 6.63 -21.31 5.11
N ARG A 67 6.76 -21.89 6.31
CA ARG A 67 5.62 -22.09 7.21
C ARG A 67 4.88 -20.79 7.52
N VAL A 68 5.60 -19.74 7.92
CA VAL A 68 4.97 -18.47 8.33
C VAL A 68 4.62 -17.64 7.10
N PRO A 69 3.33 -17.32 6.86
CA PRO A 69 2.92 -16.61 5.67
C PRO A 69 3.31 -15.13 5.70
N ILE A 70 3.42 -14.55 4.51
CA ILE A 70 3.60 -13.11 4.28
C ILE A 70 2.26 -12.51 3.92
N VAL A 71 1.85 -11.46 4.64
CA VAL A 71 0.66 -10.66 4.32
C VAL A 71 1.09 -9.26 3.84
N LEU A 72 0.80 -8.97 2.58
CA LEU A 72 0.99 -7.68 1.96
C LEU A 72 -0.16 -6.75 2.34
N VAL A 73 0.12 -5.75 3.18
CA VAL A 73 -0.82 -4.72 3.61
C VAL A 73 -0.66 -3.52 2.68
N MET A 74 -1.55 -3.40 1.69
CA MET A 74 -1.47 -2.37 0.66
C MET A 74 -1.84 -0.98 1.18
N SER A 75 -1.51 0.07 0.42
CA SER A 75 -1.94 1.42 0.76
C SER A 75 -3.42 1.63 0.40
N LEU A 76 -4.15 2.39 1.21
CA LEU A 76 -5.54 2.77 0.94
C LEU A 76 -5.71 3.60 -0.35
N VAL A 77 -4.62 4.20 -0.85
CA VAL A 77 -4.63 5.05 -2.06
C VAL A 77 -4.12 4.34 -3.32
N SER A 78 -3.37 3.24 -3.17
CA SER A 78 -2.77 2.53 -4.31
C SER A 78 -3.58 1.29 -4.67
N ARG A 79 -3.63 0.97 -5.97
CA ARG A 79 -4.17 -0.32 -6.42
C ARG A 79 -3.25 -1.47 -6.00
N TYR A 80 -3.83 -2.62 -5.68
CA TYR A 80 -3.08 -3.77 -5.19
C TYR A 80 -2.00 -4.28 -6.16
N TYR A 81 -2.25 -4.16 -7.47
CA TYR A 81 -1.36 -4.63 -8.52
C TYR A 81 -0.01 -3.90 -8.57
N ILE A 82 0.22 -2.85 -7.77
CA ILE A 82 1.55 -2.21 -7.71
C ILE A 82 2.64 -3.17 -7.17
N MET A 83 2.25 -4.18 -6.38
CA MET A 83 3.14 -5.27 -5.95
C MET A 83 3.04 -6.51 -6.85
N ASP A 84 2.08 -6.52 -7.77
CA ASP A 84 1.77 -7.62 -8.65
C ASP A 84 1.56 -7.07 -10.07
N LEU A 85 2.62 -6.53 -10.67
CA LEU A 85 2.56 -5.86 -11.97
C LEU A 85 2.46 -6.89 -13.11
N ALA A 86 3.36 -6.82 -14.09
CA ALA A 86 3.43 -7.79 -15.18
C ALA A 86 4.34 -8.98 -14.78
N PRO A 87 4.18 -10.15 -15.45
CA PRO A 87 5.09 -11.28 -15.27
C PRO A 87 6.56 -10.88 -15.46
N GLY A 88 7.43 -11.36 -14.56
CA GLY A 88 8.84 -10.97 -14.45
C GLY A 88 9.08 -9.60 -13.80
N GLN A 89 8.03 -8.88 -13.43
CA GLN A 89 8.07 -7.58 -12.74
C GLN A 89 7.14 -7.53 -11.52
N SER A 90 6.67 -8.68 -11.05
CA SER A 90 5.80 -8.81 -9.88
C SER A 90 6.63 -9.21 -8.66
N LEU A 91 6.54 -8.43 -7.58
CA LEU A 91 7.13 -8.82 -6.30
C LEU A 91 6.39 -10.03 -5.73
N VAL A 92 5.06 -10.08 -5.91
CA VAL A 92 4.28 -11.23 -5.47
C VAL A 92 4.70 -12.51 -6.16
N GLU A 93 4.79 -12.49 -7.49
CA GLU A 93 5.29 -13.62 -8.30
C GLU A 93 6.65 -14.09 -7.78
N TYR A 94 7.59 -13.15 -7.59
CA TYR A 94 8.90 -13.45 -7.03
C TYR A 94 8.81 -14.12 -5.65
N LEU A 95 8.00 -13.61 -4.73
CA LEU A 95 7.87 -14.19 -3.38
C LEU A 95 7.29 -15.61 -3.42
N VAL A 96 6.25 -15.82 -4.22
CA VAL A 96 5.62 -17.14 -4.42
C VAL A 96 6.64 -18.13 -4.99
N ASP A 97 7.43 -17.71 -5.98
CA ASP A 97 8.49 -18.52 -6.60
C ASP A 97 9.69 -18.77 -5.68
N GLN A 98 9.85 -17.97 -4.62
CA GLN A 98 10.82 -18.24 -3.55
C GLN A 98 10.27 -19.16 -2.45
N GLY A 99 9.05 -19.68 -2.62
CA GLY A 99 8.41 -20.59 -1.67
C GLY A 99 7.77 -19.88 -0.48
N PHE A 100 7.50 -18.57 -0.55
CA PHE A 100 6.67 -17.94 0.48
C PHE A 100 5.20 -18.22 0.24
N ASP A 101 4.46 -18.42 1.33
CA ASP A 101 3.00 -18.39 1.30
C ASP A 101 2.52 -16.94 1.36
N VAL A 102 1.90 -16.45 0.29
CA VAL A 102 1.68 -15.00 0.09
C VAL A 102 0.20 -14.66 0.07
N TYR A 103 -0.15 -13.69 0.91
CA TYR A 103 -1.47 -13.09 0.98
C TYR A 103 -1.37 -11.60 0.69
N LEU A 104 -2.45 -11.00 0.17
CA LEU A 104 -2.53 -9.56 -0.07
C LEU A 104 -3.90 -9.03 0.30
N ILE A 105 -3.92 -7.87 0.98
CA ILE A 105 -5.15 -7.14 1.28
C ILE A 105 -5.35 -6.04 0.24
N ASP A 106 -6.38 -6.18 -0.59
CA ASP A 106 -6.89 -5.13 -1.46
C ASP A 106 -8.06 -4.42 -0.77
N TRP A 107 -7.87 -3.17 -0.38
CA TRP A 107 -8.92 -2.38 0.28
C TRP A 107 -10.09 -2.01 -0.65
N GLY A 108 -9.88 -2.11 -1.96
CA GLY A 108 -10.85 -1.68 -2.97
C GLY A 108 -10.91 -0.16 -3.12
N ILE A 109 -11.96 0.32 -3.81
CA ILE A 109 -12.17 1.75 -4.06
C ILE A 109 -13.23 2.26 -3.08
N PRO A 110 -12.95 3.29 -2.25
CA PRO A 110 -13.95 3.87 -1.37
C PRO A 110 -15.12 4.45 -2.19
N ARG A 111 -16.32 4.38 -1.61
CA ARG A 111 -17.58 4.88 -2.18
C ARG A 111 -18.15 5.96 -1.26
N PRO A 112 -19.09 6.81 -1.72
CA PRO A 112 -19.67 7.86 -0.87
C PRO A 112 -20.23 7.36 0.47
N GLU A 113 -20.75 6.12 0.51
CA GLU A 113 -21.20 5.47 1.74
C GLU A 113 -20.10 5.25 2.78
N HIS A 114 -18.83 5.18 2.38
CA HIS A 114 -17.66 4.95 3.24
C HIS A 114 -17.09 6.23 3.87
N ARG A 115 -17.71 7.41 3.64
CA ARG A 115 -17.23 8.71 4.18
C ARG A 115 -17.06 8.76 5.71
N HIS A 116 -17.70 7.83 6.42
CA HIS A 116 -17.66 7.74 7.88
C HIS A 116 -16.54 6.84 8.40
N LEU A 117 -15.85 6.11 7.52
CA LEU A 117 -14.75 5.24 7.90
C LEU A 117 -13.52 6.06 8.26
N ASN A 118 -12.83 5.64 9.32
CA ASN A 118 -11.61 6.27 9.82
C ASN A 118 -10.51 5.21 9.98
N LEU A 119 -9.31 5.61 10.43
CA LEU A 119 -8.20 4.68 10.63
C LEU A 119 -8.51 3.57 11.64
N ASP A 120 -9.29 3.87 12.69
CA ASP A 120 -9.67 2.88 13.70
C ASP A 120 -10.47 1.73 13.09
N HIS A 121 -11.32 2.01 12.10
CA HIS A 121 -12.04 0.97 11.36
C HIS A 121 -11.07 0.01 10.65
N TYR A 122 -10.07 0.55 9.95
CA TYR A 122 -9.11 -0.28 9.21
C TYR A 122 -8.19 -1.07 10.14
N VAL A 123 -7.64 -0.44 11.18
CA VAL A 123 -6.66 -1.04 12.10
C VAL A 123 -7.31 -1.94 13.15
N GLY A 124 -8.48 -1.54 13.65
CA GLY A 124 -9.18 -2.19 14.74
C GLY A 124 -10.18 -3.26 14.31
N GLU A 125 -10.70 -3.19 13.07
CA GLU A 125 -11.68 -4.15 12.57
C GLU A 125 -11.19 -4.90 11.33
N VAL A 126 -10.95 -4.20 10.21
CA VAL A 126 -10.75 -4.86 8.90
C VAL A 126 -9.45 -5.67 8.86
N LEU A 127 -8.31 -5.06 9.26
CA LEU A 127 -7.01 -5.70 9.22
C LEU A 127 -6.95 -6.92 10.17
N PRO A 128 -7.36 -6.83 11.45
CA PRO A 128 -7.44 -7.99 12.34
C PRO A 128 -8.28 -9.13 11.77
N GLU A 129 -9.44 -8.83 11.18
CA GLU A 129 -10.33 -9.82 10.55
C GLU A 129 -9.63 -10.52 9.37
N CYS A 130 -8.96 -9.76 8.50
CA CYS A 130 -8.18 -10.33 7.40
C CYS A 130 -7.07 -11.25 7.92
N LEU A 131 -6.35 -10.82 8.96
CA LEU A 131 -5.26 -11.64 9.53
C LEU A 131 -5.80 -12.88 10.24
N GLU A 132 -6.99 -12.84 10.83
CA GLU A 132 -7.65 -14.04 11.36
C GLU A 132 -7.97 -15.02 10.23
N LYS A 133 -8.46 -14.54 9.09
CA LYS A 133 -8.69 -15.38 7.91
C LYS A 133 -7.41 -15.98 7.34
N VAL A 134 -6.29 -15.24 7.34
CA VAL A 134 -4.98 -15.79 6.98
C VAL A 134 -4.57 -16.91 7.93
N ARG A 135 -4.75 -16.74 9.25
CA ARG A 135 -4.43 -17.78 10.24
C ARG A 135 -5.31 -19.03 10.09
N GLU A 136 -6.60 -18.84 9.84
CA GLU A 136 -7.53 -19.95 9.56
C GLU A 136 -7.14 -20.73 8.31
N ASP A 137 -6.73 -20.02 7.25
CA ASP A 137 -6.39 -20.60 5.95
C ASP A 137 -5.01 -21.29 5.96
N SER A 138 -3.98 -20.61 6.47
CA SER A 138 -2.61 -21.15 6.57
C SER A 138 -2.41 -22.17 7.69
N GLY A 139 -3.26 -22.14 8.73
CA GLY A 139 -3.09 -22.94 9.95
C GLY A 139 -2.00 -22.44 10.90
N GLU A 140 -1.37 -21.29 10.61
CA GLU A 140 -0.33 -20.70 11.45
C GLU A 140 -0.88 -19.60 12.36
N GLU A 141 -0.34 -19.49 13.57
CA GLU A 141 -0.69 -18.39 14.50
C GLU A 141 0.08 -17.09 14.18
N GLU A 142 1.34 -17.24 13.75
CA GLU A 142 2.21 -16.12 13.41
C GLU A 142 2.05 -15.74 11.93
N VAL A 143 2.08 -14.44 11.64
CA VAL A 143 2.20 -13.91 10.27
C VAL A 143 3.34 -12.91 10.17
N SER A 144 3.95 -12.79 8.99
CA SER A 144 4.88 -11.69 8.68
C SER A 144 4.14 -10.62 7.85
N LEU A 145 4.24 -9.36 8.25
CA LEU A 145 3.57 -8.26 7.58
C LEU A 145 4.56 -7.51 6.68
N VAL A 146 4.15 -7.20 5.45
CA VAL A 146 4.86 -6.24 4.59
C VAL A 146 3.88 -5.13 4.27
N GLY A 147 4.12 -3.94 4.80
CA GLY A 147 3.26 -2.80 4.61
C GLY A 147 3.80 -1.82 3.57
N TYR A 148 2.98 -1.45 2.60
CA TYR A 148 3.36 -0.51 1.55
C TYR A 148 2.77 0.89 1.76
N CYS A 149 3.61 1.92 1.77
CA CYS A 149 3.20 3.32 1.96
C CYS A 149 2.28 3.45 3.19
N LEU A 150 1.05 3.97 3.05
CA LEU A 150 0.07 4.06 4.14
C LEU A 150 -0.30 2.69 4.74
N GLY A 151 -0.21 1.61 3.97
CA GLY A 151 -0.41 0.24 4.47
C GLY A 151 0.63 -0.16 5.51
N GLY A 152 1.85 0.38 5.43
CA GLY A 152 2.86 0.24 6.48
C GLY A 152 2.49 0.97 7.76
N VAL A 153 1.82 2.12 7.67
CA VAL A 153 1.29 2.81 8.86
C VAL A 153 0.23 1.96 9.54
N LEU A 154 -0.71 1.38 8.77
CA LEU A 154 -1.73 0.47 9.29
C LEU A 154 -1.10 -0.77 9.93
N ALA A 155 -0.13 -1.40 9.26
CA ALA A 155 0.57 -2.58 9.75
C ALA A 155 1.36 -2.29 11.03
N MET A 156 2.03 -1.13 11.13
CA MET A 156 2.72 -0.70 12.36
C MET A 156 1.73 -0.49 13.51
N MET A 157 0.63 0.24 13.28
CA MET A 157 -0.40 0.46 14.30
C MET A 157 -1.00 -0.87 14.78
N HIS A 158 -1.33 -1.78 13.86
CA HIS A 158 -1.81 -3.10 14.21
C HIS A 158 -0.76 -3.90 15.01
N THR A 159 0.50 -3.91 14.57
CA THR A 159 1.58 -4.63 15.26
C THR A 159 1.77 -4.12 16.69
N ALA A 160 1.59 -2.82 16.94
CA ALA A 160 1.66 -2.26 18.28
C ALA A 160 0.48 -2.70 19.19
N LEU A 161 -0.66 -3.07 18.60
CA LEU A 161 -1.86 -3.54 19.31
C LEU A 161 -1.95 -5.07 19.40
N ALA A 162 -1.19 -5.78 18.56
CA ALA A 162 -1.23 -7.23 18.44
C ALA A 162 -0.69 -7.92 19.70
N ARG A 163 -1.21 -9.12 20.00
CA ARG A 163 -0.67 -9.93 21.09
C ARG A 163 0.71 -10.49 20.71
N PRO A 164 1.60 -10.73 21.69
CA PRO A 164 2.85 -11.42 21.44
C PRO A 164 2.63 -12.75 20.70
N GLY A 165 3.41 -12.99 19.65
CA GLY A 165 3.29 -14.20 18.83
C GLY A 165 2.23 -14.17 17.73
N GLN A 166 1.59 -13.01 17.47
CA GLN A 166 0.71 -12.86 16.30
C GLN A 166 1.42 -12.29 15.07
N VAL A 167 2.37 -11.37 15.28
CA VAL A 167 3.19 -10.79 14.21
C VAL A 167 4.64 -11.19 14.44
N ARG A 168 5.17 -12.02 13.54
CA ARG A 168 6.56 -12.51 13.60
C ARG A 168 7.57 -11.45 13.17
N ALA A 169 7.25 -10.76 12.08
CA ALA A 169 8.10 -9.75 11.47
C ALA A 169 7.25 -8.68 10.78
N LEU A 170 7.78 -7.46 10.72
CA LEU A 170 7.18 -6.35 9.99
C LEU A 170 8.25 -5.71 9.09
N ALA A 171 7.96 -5.62 7.80
CA ALA A 171 8.75 -4.85 6.83
C ALA A 171 7.92 -3.67 6.30
N CYS A 172 8.52 -2.48 6.28
CA CYS A 172 7.85 -1.25 5.86
C CYS A 172 8.48 -0.74 4.55
N PHE A 173 7.72 -0.81 3.46
CA PHE A 173 8.17 -0.35 2.15
C PHE A 173 7.62 1.03 1.85
N THR A 174 8.50 2.01 1.72
CA THR A 174 8.15 3.42 1.42
C THR A 174 7.14 4.03 2.40
N THR A 175 7.14 3.55 3.64
CA THR A 175 6.16 3.94 4.67
C THR A 175 6.50 5.32 5.27
N PRO A 176 5.59 6.30 5.20
CA PRO A 176 5.82 7.60 5.82
C PRO A 176 5.57 7.51 7.33
N VAL A 177 6.65 7.43 8.12
CA VAL A 177 6.59 7.39 9.60
C VAL A 177 6.85 8.77 10.20
N ASP A 178 7.96 9.39 9.80
CA ASP A 178 8.29 10.78 10.14
C ASP A 178 8.19 11.64 8.88
N THR A 179 7.16 12.48 8.85
CA THR A 179 6.90 13.38 7.71
C THR A 179 7.65 14.70 7.83
N ASN A 180 8.45 14.92 8.89
CA ASN A 180 9.08 16.21 9.14
C ASN A 180 9.99 16.67 8.00
N GLY A 181 10.74 15.73 7.42
CA GLY A 181 11.65 15.96 6.29
C GLY A 181 10.98 15.96 4.92
N MET A 182 9.67 15.68 4.81
CA MET A 182 8.96 15.61 3.53
C MET A 182 8.55 17.01 3.05
N THR A 183 9.54 17.88 2.80
CA THR A 183 9.34 19.31 2.48
C THR A 183 8.44 19.53 1.28
N LEU A 184 8.56 18.65 0.27
CA LEU A 184 7.72 18.68 -0.91
C LEU A 184 6.26 18.36 -0.60
N TYR A 185 6.02 17.27 0.14
CA TYR A 185 4.69 16.86 0.54
C TYR A 185 4.01 17.94 1.38
N LYS A 186 4.75 18.53 2.34
CA LYS A 186 4.27 19.65 3.15
C LYS A 186 3.91 20.87 2.29
N ALA A 187 4.81 21.29 1.40
CA ALA A 187 4.56 22.43 0.52
C ALA A 187 3.33 22.23 -0.40
N TRP A 188 3.04 20.99 -0.79
CA TRP A 188 1.83 20.66 -1.54
C TRP A 188 0.59 20.66 -0.64
N ALA A 189 0.63 19.96 0.49
CA ALA A 189 -0.49 19.82 1.42
C ALA A 189 -0.89 21.14 2.12
N GLU A 190 0.06 22.06 2.30
CA GLU A 190 -0.15 23.39 2.90
C GLU A 190 -0.40 24.47 1.83
N SER A 191 -0.45 24.11 0.54
CA SER A 191 -0.68 25.09 -0.52
C SER A 191 -2.11 25.62 -0.47
N GLU A 192 -2.30 26.91 -0.75
CA GLU A 192 -3.65 27.53 -0.81
C GLU A 192 -4.58 26.89 -1.87
N ASN A 193 -4.01 26.12 -2.79
CA ASN A 193 -4.76 25.38 -3.82
C ASN A 193 -5.15 23.97 -3.38
N PHE A 194 -4.71 23.52 -2.20
CA PHE A 194 -5.09 22.23 -1.63
C PHE A 194 -6.27 22.41 -0.68
N ASP A 195 -7.46 22.44 -1.25
CA ASP A 195 -8.71 22.46 -0.50
C ASP A 195 -9.11 21.02 -0.13
N ILE A 196 -8.92 20.66 1.14
CA ILE A 196 -9.30 19.34 1.63
C ILE A 196 -10.81 19.16 1.67
N ASP A 197 -11.57 20.23 1.92
CA ASP A 197 -13.04 20.17 2.00
C ASP A 197 -13.66 20.02 0.60
N ALA A 198 -12.96 20.43 -0.45
CA ALA A 198 -13.34 20.14 -1.83
C ALA A 198 -13.12 18.67 -2.25
N LEU A 199 -12.38 17.88 -1.45
CA LEU A 199 -12.04 16.49 -1.73
C LEU A 199 -12.90 15.47 -0.94
N VAL A 200 -13.75 15.91 0.00
CA VAL A 200 -14.55 15.05 0.90
C VAL A 200 -16.05 15.29 0.74
#